data_AF-A0A2H0FT28-F1
#
_entry.id   AF-A0A2H0FT28-F1
#
_cell.length_a   1.000
_cell.length_b   1.000
_cell.length_c   1.000
_cell.angle_alpha   90.00
_cell.angle_beta   90.00
_cell.angle_gamma   90.00
#
_symmetry.space_group_name_H-M   'P 1'
#
loop_
_entity.id
_entity.type
_entity.pdbx_description
1 polymer ?
#
loop_
_entity_poly.entity_id
_entity_poly.type
_entity_poly.pdbx_seq_one_letter_code
_entity_poly.pdbx_strand_id
1 'polypeptide(L)'
;MATKTTSTTDNNAGCSPCTPEAHQRAAMKRITITIREATAAALVDLAKACGEADKTRNGATTHGPLTPAQLLAMLAEDAGMVITRPGSWEAANLHQVLISHGYDV
;
A
#
# COMPACT_ATOMS: atom_id res chain seq x y z
N MET A 1 55.46 25.94 43.42
CA MET A 1 55.83 25.82 41.99
C MET A 1 54.94 24.71 41.42
N ALA A 2 53.82 25.04 40.76
CA ALA A 2 53.69 25.10 39.29
C ALA A 2 54.20 23.79 38.63
N THR A 3 53.44 22.97 37.88
CA THR A 3 52.21 23.18 37.08
C THR A 3 51.71 21.81 36.57
N LYS A 4 50.38 21.66 36.41
CA LYS A 4 49.63 20.99 35.30
C LYS A 4 50.02 19.52 34.94
N THR A 5 49.10 18.55 34.85
CA THR A 5 48.04 18.51 33.84
C THR A 5 47.01 17.41 34.17
N THR A 6 45.75 17.77 34.04
CA THR A 6 44.51 16.99 34.07
C THR A 6 44.42 15.93 32.97
N SER A 7 43.90 14.74 33.30
CA SER A 7 43.16 13.89 32.35
C SER A 7 42.01 13.21 33.06
N THR A 8 40.87 13.89 33.03
CA THR A 8 39.52 13.33 33.14
C THR A 8 39.26 12.52 31.87
N THR A 9 38.92 11.24 32.00
CA THR A 9 38.29 10.49 30.91
C THR A 9 36.87 10.18 31.36
N ASP A 10 35.96 11.11 31.05
CA ASP A 10 34.52 10.86 31.05
C ASP A 10 34.22 9.92 29.88
N ASN A 11 33.79 8.70 30.19
CA ASN A 11 33.26 7.75 29.21
C ASN A 11 31.87 8.21 28.78
N ASN A 12 31.80 9.26 27.96
CA ASN A 12 30.59 9.66 27.28
C ASN A 12 30.44 8.78 26.03
N ALA A 13 29.99 7.53 26.24
CA ALA A 13 29.46 6.70 25.17
C ALA A 13 28.22 7.43 24.64
N GLY A 14 28.39 8.09 23.49
CA GLY A 14 27.33 8.78 22.77
C GLY A 14 26.21 7.80 22.43
N CYS A 15 25.25 7.69 23.33
CA CYS A 15 23.92 7.21 23.02
C CYS A 15 23.29 8.32 22.16
N SER A 16 23.43 8.20 20.84
CA SER A 16 22.58 8.95 19.93
C SER A 16 21.13 8.73 20.38
N PRO A 17 20.35 9.78 20.66
CA PRO A 17 18.94 9.59 20.93
C PRO A 17 18.34 8.94 19.68
N CYS A 18 17.76 7.75 19.85
CA CYS A 18 16.80 7.22 18.89
C CYS A 18 15.69 8.27 18.78
N THR A 19 15.80 9.16 17.78
CA THR A 19 14.73 10.09 17.45
C THR A 19 13.49 9.26 17.10
N PRO A 20 12.32 9.52 17.72
CA PRO A 20 11.08 8.82 17.38
C PRO A 20 10.55 9.11 15.95
N GLU A 21 11.28 9.90 15.14
CA GLU A 21 10.79 10.49 13.91
C GLU A 21 11.38 9.83 12.66
N ALA A 22 11.07 8.55 12.41
CA ALA A 22 11.10 8.02 11.04
C ALA A 22 10.24 6.77 10.83
N HIS A 23 9.23 6.52 11.67
CA HIS A 23 8.06 5.80 11.16
C HIS A 23 7.33 6.75 10.22
N GLN A 24 7.82 6.81 8.98
CA GLN A 24 7.18 7.50 7.89
C GLN A 24 5.77 6.92 7.78
N ARG A 25 4.77 7.60 8.38
CA ARG A 25 3.37 7.37 8.03
C ARG A 25 3.34 7.46 6.52
N ALA A 26 3.15 6.33 5.84
CA ALA A 26 3.10 6.28 4.39
C ALA A 26 2.17 7.41 3.95
N ALA A 27 2.72 8.40 3.24
CA ALA A 27 1.99 9.61 2.91
C ALA A 27 0.85 9.21 1.96
N MET A 28 -0.38 9.15 2.47
CA MET A 28 -1.52 8.78 1.64
C MET A 28 -1.72 9.83 0.55
N LYS A 29 -1.72 9.37 -0.71
CA LYS A 29 -2.00 10.21 -1.88
C LYS A 29 -3.47 10.02 -2.27
N ARG A 30 -4.13 11.11 -2.67
CA ARG A 30 -5.49 11.09 -3.20
C ARG A 30 -5.46 11.24 -4.71
N ILE A 31 -6.10 10.31 -5.41
CA ILE A 31 -6.35 10.37 -6.85
C ILE A 31 -7.86 10.52 -7.03
N THR A 32 -8.27 11.47 -7.87
CA THR A 32 -9.68 11.63 -8.27
C THR A 32 -9.81 11.18 -9.72
N ILE A 33 -10.73 10.25 -9.98
CA ILE A 33 -11.02 9.74 -11.31
C ILE A 33 -12.46 10.08 -11.68
N THR A 34 -12.65 10.48 -12.94
CA THR A 34 -13.99 10.67 -13.51
C THR A 34 -14.29 9.50 -14.43
N ILE A 35 -15.39 8.82 -14.17
CA ILE A 35 -15.87 7.68 -14.95
C ILE A 35 -17.27 7.97 -15.47
N ARG A 36 -17.71 7.19 -16.46
CA ARG A 36 -19.09 7.28 -16.97
C ARG A 36 -20.06 6.75 -15.92
N GLU A 37 -21.28 7.31 -15.91
CA GLU A 37 -22.36 6.87 -15.01
C GLU A 37 -22.61 5.37 -15.11
N ALA A 38 -22.69 4.83 -16.32
CA ALA A 38 -22.88 3.39 -16.54
C ALA A 38 -21.77 2.54 -15.92
N THR A 39 -20.52 3.03 -15.92
CA THR A 39 -19.39 2.35 -15.26
C THR A 39 -19.52 2.43 -13.74
N ALA A 40 -19.94 3.58 -13.20
CA ALA A 40 -20.18 3.73 -11.77
C ALA A 40 -21.27 2.77 -11.28
N ALA A 41 -22.38 2.65 -12.02
CA ALA A 41 -23.44 1.69 -11.72
C ALA A 41 -22.93 0.24 -11.75
N ALA A 42 -22.17 -0.14 -12.78
CA ALA A 42 -21.58 -1.48 -12.88
C ALA A 42 -20.62 -1.79 -11.72
N LEU A 43 -19.84 -0.81 -11.25
CA LEU A 43 -18.95 -0.98 -10.09
C LEU A 43 -19.73 -1.21 -8.79
N VAL A 44 -20.88 -0.54 -8.62
CA VAL A 44 -21.77 -0.76 -7.48
C VAL A 44 -22.30 -2.20 -7.50
N ASP A 45 -22.73 -2.69 -8.65
CA ASP A 45 -23.28 -4.05 -8.75
C ASP A 45 -22.20 -5.12 -8.60
N LEU A 46 -21.01 -4.88 -9.11
CA LEU A 46 -19.85 -5.75 -8.87
C LEU A 46 -19.49 -5.82 -7.39
N ALA A 47 -19.40 -4.67 -6.71
CA ALA A 47 -19.09 -4.62 -5.28
C ALA A 47 -20.12 -5.38 -4.43
N LYS A 48 -21.41 -5.26 -4.77
CA LYS A 48 -22.48 -6.07 -4.15
C LYS A 48 -22.27 -7.56 -4.39
N ALA A 49 -22.01 -7.98 -5.62
CA ALA A 49 -21.79 -9.38 -5.95
C ALA A 49 -20.60 -9.98 -5.17
N CYS A 50 -19.50 -9.23 -5.05
CA CYS A 50 -18.36 -9.62 -4.21
C CYS A 50 -18.75 -9.75 -2.73
N GLY A 51 -19.52 -8.80 -2.19
CA GLY A 51 -20.00 -8.85 -0.81
C GLY A 51 -20.93 -10.03 -0.53
N GLU A 52 -21.81 -10.39 -1.47
CA GLU A 52 -22.65 -11.59 -1.35
C GLU A 52 -21.81 -12.88 -1.44
N ALA A 53 -20.82 -12.92 -2.34
CA ALA A 53 -19.88 -14.04 -2.42
C ALA A 53 -19.08 -14.22 -1.11
N ASP A 54 -18.66 -13.13 -0.46
CA ASP A 54 -18.00 -13.19 0.84
C ASP A 54 -18.91 -13.79 1.93
N LYS A 55 -20.16 -13.31 2.01
CA LYS A 55 -21.17 -13.81 2.97
C LYS A 55 -21.45 -15.30 2.77
N THR A 56 -21.67 -15.72 1.52
CA THR A 56 -21.92 -17.15 1.21
C THR A 56 -20.74 -18.05 1.56
N ARG A 57 -19.52 -17.50 1.58
CA ARG A 57 -18.31 -18.19 2.00
C ARG A 57 -17.95 -17.93 3.46
N ASN A 58 -18.88 -17.44 4.26
CA ASN A 58 -18.73 -17.19 5.71
C ASN A 58 -17.59 -16.22 6.05
N GLY A 59 -17.40 -15.18 5.24
CA GLY A 59 -16.38 -14.14 5.48
C GLY A 59 -14.96 -14.55 5.07
N ALA A 60 -14.82 -15.46 4.10
CA ALA A 60 -13.52 -16.01 3.69
C ALA A 60 -12.63 -15.01 2.92
N THR A 61 -13.11 -13.79 2.62
CA THR A 61 -12.27 -12.76 1.99
C THR A 61 -11.54 -11.93 3.04
N THR A 62 -10.31 -11.54 2.75
CA THR A 62 -9.47 -10.69 3.62
C THR A 62 -9.99 -9.25 3.75
N HIS A 63 -10.94 -8.86 2.92
CA HIS A 63 -11.42 -7.48 2.81
C HIS A 63 -12.88 -7.30 3.22
N GLY A 64 -13.61 -8.40 3.48
CA GLY A 64 -15.02 -8.37 3.84
C GLY A 64 -15.89 -7.73 2.76
N PRO A 65 -17.05 -7.15 3.12
CA PRO A 65 -17.92 -6.46 2.17
C PRO A 65 -17.21 -5.28 1.50
N LEU A 66 -17.18 -5.28 0.17
CA LEU A 66 -16.55 -4.23 -0.61
C LEU A 66 -17.52 -3.09 -0.96
N THR A 67 -17.04 -1.85 -0.83
CA THR A 67 -17.59 -0.68 -1.52
C THR A 67 -16.86 -0.46 -2.85
N PRO A 68 -17.43 0.31 -3.80
CA PRO A 68 -16.72 0.66 -5.03
C PRO A 68 -15.37 1.34 -4.78
N ALA A 69 -15.27 2.18 -3.74
CA ALA A 69 -14.02 2.84 -3.38
C ALA A 69 -12.95 1.84 -2.91
N GLN A 70 -13.32 0.86 -2.08
CA GLN A 70 -12.41 -0.19 -1.62
C GLN A 70 -11.99 -1.12 -2.77
N LEU A 71 -12.93 -1.48 -3.64
CA LEU A 71 -12.64 -2.25 -4.85
C LEU A 71 -11.59 -1.56 -5.72
N LEU A 72 -11.78 -0.27 -5.99
CA LEU A 72 -10.83 0.51 -6.81
C LEU A 72 -9.49 0.72 -6.12
N ALA A 73 -9.48 0.90 -4.79
CA ALA A 73 -8.24 0.99 -4.04
C ALA A 73 -7.44 -0.33 -4.10
N MET A 74 -8.10 -1.47 -3.92
CA MET A 74 -7.50 -2.81 -4.04
C MET A 74 -6.90 -3.02 -5.44
N LEU A 75 -7.64 -2.69 -6.51
CA LEU A 75 -7.14 -2.81 -7.87
C LEU A 75 -5.97 -1.85 -8.16
N ALA A 76 -5.95 -0.67 -7.54
CA ALA A 76 -4.82 0.26 -7.64
C ALA A 76 -3.57 -0.24 -6.89
N GLU A 77 -3.74 -0.94 -5.78
CA GLU A 77 -2.65 -1.60 -5.05
C GLU A 77 -2.03 -2.72 -5.90
N ASP A 78 -2.84 -3.59 -6.48
CA ASP A 78 -2.40 -4.64 -7.39
C ASP A 78 -1.64 -4.04 -8.60
N ALA A 79 -2.09 -2.88 -9.12
CA ALA A 79 -1.40 -2.12 -10.17
C ALA A 79 0.00 -1.68 -9.76
N GLY A 80 0.16 -1.22 -8.51
CA GLY A 80 1.46 -0.90 -7.96
C GLY A 80 2.38 -2.13 -7.84
N MET A 81 1.81 -3.32 -7.64
CA MET A 81 2.59 -4.56 -7.49
C MET A 81 3.29 -4.99 -8.76
N VAL A 82 2.79 -4.61 -9.95
CA VAL A 82 3.47 -4.85 -11.23
C VAL A 82 4.91 -4.33 -11.20
N ILE A 83 5.11 -3.13 -10.62
CA ILE A 83 6.44 -2.53 -10.48
C ILE A 83 7.15 -2.93 -9.19
N THR A 84 6.42 -2.98 -8.08
CA THR A 84 7.04 -3.12 -6.74
C THR A 84 7.31 -4.57 -6.33
N ARG A 85 6.57 -5.53 -6.90
CA ARG A 85 6.73 -6.98 -6.66
C ARG A 85 6.50 -7.77 -7.96
N PRO A 86 7.35 -7.57 -8.99
CA PRO A 86 7.19 -8.27 -10.27
C PRO A 86 7.22 -9.79 -10.05
N GLY A 87 6.32 -10.49 -10.73
CA GLY A 87 6.17 -11.95 -10.63
C GLY A 87 5.36 -12.45 -9.42
N SER A 88 4.84 -11.58 -8.56
CA SER A 88 3.77 -11.99 -7.62
C SER A 88 2.55 -12.46 -8.41
N TRP A 89 1.69 -13.25 -7.77
CA TRP A 89 0.48 -13.75 -8.42
C TRP A 89 -0.44 -12.59 -8.87
N GLU A 90 -0.61 -11.58 -8.02
CA GLU A 90 -1.38 -10.36 -8.31
C GLU A 90 -0.77 -9.58 -9.47
N ALA A 91 0.55 -9.33 -9.39
CA ALA A 91 1.30 -8.61 -10.41
C ALA A 91 1.26 -9.31 -11.77
N ALA A 92 1.37 -10.64 -11.80
CA ALA A 92 1.35 -11.41 -13.04
C ALA A 92 0.00 -11.35 -13.76
N ASN A 93 -1.11 -11.44 -13.00
CA ASN A 93 -2.45 -11.34 -13.58
C ASN A 93 -2.72 -9.93 -14.11
N LEU A 94 -2.29 -8.90 -13.39
CA LEU A 94 -2.51 -7.53 -13.84
C LEU A 94 -1.59 -7.13 -15.00
N HIS A 95 -0.37 -7.65 -15.03
CA HIS A 95 0.53 -7.50 -16.17
C HIS A 95 -0.12 -8.06 -17.47
N GLN A 96 -0.83 -9.18 -17.41
CA GLN A 96 -1.56 -9.70 -18.58
C GLN A 96 -2.68 -8.76 -19.07
N VAL A 97 -3.38 -8.09 -18.15
CA VAL A 97 -4.37 -7.06 -18.52
C VAL A 97 -3.69 -5.92 -19.27
N LEU A 98 -2.53 -5.45 -18.78
CA LEU A 98 -1.77 -4.38 -19.42
C LEU A 98 -1.24 -4.79 -20.81
N ILE A 99 -0.70 -6.01 -20.95
CA ILE A 99 -0.29 -6.57 -22.26
C ILE A 99 -1.47 -6.62 -23.23
N SER A 100 -2.65 -7.03 -22.75
CA SER A 100 -3.86 -7.10 -23.58
C SER A 100 -4.30 -5.73 -24.11
N HIS A 101 -3.83 -4.64 -23.49
CA HIS A 101 -4.00 -3.26 -23.94
C HIS A 101 -2.79 -2.72 -24.72
N GLY A 102 -1.77 -3.54 -24.99
CA GLY A 102 -0.59 -3.19 -25.78
C GLY A 102 0.55 -2.53 -25.01
N TYR A 103 0.50 -2.54 -23.68
CA TYR A 103 1.60 -2.05 -22.84
C TYR A 103 2.64 -3.16 -22.61
N ASP A 104 3.93 -2.79 -22.72
CA ASP A 104 5.09 -3.65 -22.41
C ASP A 104 5.77 -3.07 -21.15
N VAL A 105 5.50 -3.67 -19.99
CA VAL A 105 5.87 -3.15 -18.65
C VAL A 105 6.43 -4.21 -17.74
#